data_AF-A0A0C2H774-F1
#
_entry.id   AF-A0A0C2H774-F1
#
_cell.length_a   1.000
_cell.length_b   1.000
_cell.length_c   1.000
_cell.angle_alpha   90.00
_cell.angle_beta   90.00
_cell.angle_gamma   90.00
#
_symmetry.space_group_name_H-M   'P 1'
#
loop_
_entity.id
_entity.type
_entity.pdbx_description
1 polymer ?
#
loop_
_entity_poly.entity_id
_entity_poly.type
_entity_poly.pdbx_seq_one_letter_code
_entity_poly.pdbx_strand_id
1 'polypeptide(L)' 'MHLIAQRPPKDCGNERVVFCDGGHPALGHPRVFINLDKPGVHACGYCGNRFYNSHVTKGDDMKIEHLNC' A
#
# COMPACT_ATOMS: atom_id res chain seq x y z
N MET A 1 -0.25 0.43 -17.27
CA MET A 1 0.15 1.01 -15.98
C MET A 1 1.64 0.75 -15.70
N HIS A 2 2.55 1.30 -16.51
CA HIS A 2 3.99 0.93 -16.45
C HIS A 2 4.77 1.67 -15.35
N LEU A 3 4.38 2.91 -15.02
CA LEU A 3 5.13 3.76 -14.08
C LEU A 3 4.85 3.48 -12.60
N ILE A 4 3.59 3.16 -12.25
CA ILE A 4 3.21 2.82 -10.86
C ILE A 4 3.81 1.48 -10.43
N ALA A 5 3.97 0.55 -11.38
CA ALA A 5 4.60 -0.74 -11.16
C ALA A 5 6.10 -0.64 -10.83
N GLN A 6 6.78 0.43 -11.26
CA GLN A 6 8.20 0.66 -10.97
C GLN A 6 8.44 1.26 -9.59
N ARG A 7 7.43 1.91 -9.00
CA ARG A 7 7.58 2.49 -7.66
C ARG A 7 7.66 1.38 -6.61
N PRO A 8 8.70 1.35 -5.75
CA PRO A 8 8.84 0.33 -4.74
C PRO A 8 7.71 0.43 -3.71
N PRO A 9 7.25 -0.70 -3.16
CA PRO A 9 6.32 -0.71 -2.02
C PRO A 9 6.92 0.05 -0.83
N LYS A 10 6.09 0.80 -0.12
CA LYS A 10 6.48 1.50 1.11
C LYS A 10 6.37 0.57 2.31
N ASP A 11 7.45 0.47 3.07
CA ASP A 11 7.45 -0.21 4.37
C ASP A 11 6.77 0.66 5.42
N CYS A 12 5.77 0.10 6.09
CA CYS A 12 5.02 0.74 7.18
C CYS A 12 5.37 0.14 8.55
N GLY A 13 6.46 -0.63 8.65
CA GLY A 13 6.94 -1.16 9.92
C GLY A 13 5.91 -2.09 10.56
N ASN A 14 5.46 -1.72 11.77
CA ASN A 14 4.49 -2.46 12.56
C ASN A 14 3.05 -1.93 12.44
N GLU A 15 2.79 -0.93 11.59
CA GLU A 15 1.46 -0.34 11.45
C GLU A 15 0.51 -1.32 10.77
N ARG A 16 -0.59 -1.63 11.44
CA ARG A 16 -1.65 -2.51 10.91
C ARG A 16 -2.59 -1.79 9.96
N VAL A 17 -2.74 -0.48 10.16
CA VAL A 17 -3.61 0.38 9.35
C VAL A 17 -2.82 1.62 9.00
N VAL A 18 -2.74 1.92 7.71
CA VAL A 18 -2.10 3.14 7.20
C VAL A 18 -3.10 3.95 6.42
N PHE A 19 -2.90 5.27 6.36
CA PHE A 19 -3.74 6.13 5.57
C PHE A 19 -2.99 6.65 4.35
N CYS A 20 -3.73 6.81 3.25
CA CYS A 20 -3.26 7.51 2.06
C CYS A 20 -4.23 8.66 1.77
N ASP A 21 -3.67 9.85 1.54
CA ASP A 21 -4.39 11.10 1.27
C ASP A 21 -4.00 11.69 -0.10
N GLY A 22 -3.29 10.93 -0.93
CA GLY A 22 -2.80 11.38 -2.23
C GLY A 22 -1.73 12.49 -2.16
N GLY A 23 -1.22 12.83 -0.98
CA GLY A 23 -0.09 13.75 -0.77
C GLY A 23 -0.39 15.25 -0.90
N HIS A 24 -1.52 15.65 -1.51
CA HIS A 24 -1.89 17.07 -1.58
C HIS A 24 -3.41 17.27 -1.40
N PRO A 25 -3.86 18.17 -0.50
CA PRO A 25 -5.28 18.31 -0.15
C PRO A 25 -6.18 18.77 -1.32
N ALA A 26 -5.62 19.39 -2.36
CA ALA A 26 -6.38 19.87 -3.52
C ALA A 26 -6.30 18.95 -4.75
N LEU A 27 -5.30 18.06 -4.84
CA LEU A 27 -5.01 17.25 -6.05
C LEU A 27 -4.89 15.75 -5.77
N GLY A 28 -5.01 15.34 -4.50
CA GLY A 28 -5.00 13.95 -4.09
C GLY A 28 -6.39 13.31 -4.17
N HIS A 29 -6.59 12.28 -3.36
CA HIS A 29 -7.88 11.63 -3.15
C HIS A 29 -8.32 11.78 -1.69
N PRO A 30 -9.60 11.53 -1.37
CA PRO A 30 -10.06 11.49 0.01
C PRO A 30 -9.19 10.54 0.84
N ARG A 31 -8.98 10.88 2.11
CA ARG A 31 -8.23 10.01 3.03
C ARG A 31 -8.87 8.63 3.06
N VAL A 32 -8.11 7.63 2.64
CA VAL A 32 -8.49 6.21 2.75
C VAL A 32 -7.57 5.50 3.74
N PHE A 33 -8.13 4.50 4.41
CA PHE A 33 -7.40 3.62 5.31
C PHE A 33 -7.18 2.28 4.62
N ILE A 34 -5.94 1.78 4.69
CA ILE A 34 -5.47 0.55 4.06
C ILE A 34 -5.09 -0.40 5.18
N ASN A 35 -5.70 -1.58 5.20
CA ASN A 35 -5.43 -2.62 6.21
C ASN A 35 -4.24 -3.48 5.77
N LEU A 36 -3.19 -3.50 6.57
CA LEU A 36 -1.95 -4.27 6.37
C LEU A 36 -1.89 -5.52 7.26
N ASP A 37 -3.03 -5.93 7.83
CA ASP A 37 -3.13 -7.12 8.69
C ASP A 37 -2.91 -8.43 7.93
N LYS A 38 -3.13 -8.43 6.61
CA LYS A 38 -2.89 -9.60 5.76
C LYS A 38 -1.47 -9.56 5.21
N PRO A 39 -0.77 -10.70 5.14
CA PRO A 39 0.53 -10.78 4.47
C PRO A 39 0.36 -10.42 2.99
N GLY A 40 1.25 -9.56 2.49
CA GLY A 40 1.27 -9.11 1.12
C GLY A 40 1.38 -7.60 0.96
N VAL A 41 1.44 -7.19 -0.30
CA VAL A 41 1.49 -5.79 -0.70
C VAL A 41 0.07 -5.30 -0.96
N HIS A 42 -0.32 -4.23 -0.28
CA HIS A 42 -1.63 -3.61 -0.39
C HIS A 42 -1.52 -2.32 -1.18
N ALA A 43 -2.35 -2.18 -2.21
CA ALA A 43 -2.36 -0.98 -3.05
C ALA A 43 -3.45 0.01 -2.60
N CYS A 44 -3.15 1.30 -2.69
CA CYS A 44 -4.17 2.33 -2.63
C CYS A 44 -4.99 2.31 -3.94
N GLY A 45 -6.31 2.16 -3.84
CA GLY A 45 -7.20 2.11 -5.01
C GLY A 45 -7.24 3.40 -5.85
N TYR A 46 -6.76 4.53 -5.34
CA TYR A 46 -6.70 5.79 -6.06
C TYR A 46 -5.31 6.06 -6.67
N CYS A 47 -4.27 6.08 -5.83
CA CYS A 47 -2.91 6.39 -6.28
C CYS A 47 -2.17 5.20 -6.91
N GLY A 48 -2.60 3.96 -6.64
CA GLY A 48 -1.85 2.75 -6.96
C GLY A 48 -0.54 2.59 -6.18
N ASN A 49 -0.28 3.46 -5.20
CA ASN A 49 0.86 3.33 -4.30
C ASN A 49 0.71 2.05 -3.46
N ARG A 50 1.81 1.32 -3.31
CA ARG A 50 1.86 0.03 -2.63
C ARG A 50 2.45 0.18 -1.23
N PHE A 51 1.87 -0.49 -0.26
CA PHE A 51 2.24 -0.47 1.15
C PHE A 51 2.32 -1.90 1.68
N TYR A 52 3.24 -2.16 2.59
CA TYR A 52 3.33 -3.45 3.27
C TYR A 52 3.77 -3.25 4.72
N ASN A 53 3.39 -4.21 5.57
CA ASN A 53 3.82 -4.27 6.95
C ASN A 53 4.92 -5.33 7.04
N SER A 54 6.11 -4.93 7.48
CA SER A 54 7.31 -5.80 7.59
C SER A 54 7.22 -6.80 8.74
N HIS A 55 6.35 -6.58 9.73
CA HIS A 55 6.09 -7.56 10.79
C HIS A 55 5.18 -8.70 10.31
N VAL A 56 4.26 -8.41 9.40
CA VAL A 56 3.27 -9.37 8.87
C VAL A 56 3.77 -10.06 7.58
N THR A 57 4.38 -9.29 6.67
CA THR A 57 4.80 -9.76 5.33
C THR A 57 6.27 -10.16 5.37
N LYS A 58 6.60 -11.43 5.16
CA LYS A 58 7.99 -11.92 5.16
C LYS A 58 8.34 -12.62 3.85
N GLY A 59 9.50 -12.27 3.28
CA GLY A 59 10.16 -13.00 2.19
C GLY A 59 9.25 -13.28 0.98
N ASP A 60 8.64 -14.46 0.97
CA ASP A 60 7.76 -14.92 -0.12
C ASP A 60 6.39 -14.22 -0.17
N ASP A 61 5.93 -13.64 0.93
CA ASP A 61 4.65 -12.93 0.99
C ASP A 61 4.64 -11.65 0.14
N MET A 62 5.81 -11.08 -0.20
CA MET A 62 5.92 -9.90 -1.07
C MET A 62 5.44 -10.15 -2.50
N LYS A 63 5.25 -11.42 -2.90
CA LYS A 63 4.65 -11.81 -4.19
C LYS A 63 3.12 -11.76 -4.16
N ILE A 64 2.51 -11.64 -2.97
CA ILE A 64 1.06 -11.56 -2.80
C ILE A 64 0.65 -10.10 -2.98
N GLU A 65 0.18 -9.75 -4.17
CA GLU A 65 -0.35 -8.42 -4.45
C GLU A 65 -1.87 -8.40 -4.27
N HIS A 66 -2.35 -7.78 -3.20
CA HIS A 66 -3.77 -7.49 -3.01
C HIS A 66 -4.13 -6.25 -3.84
N LEU A 67 -4.08 -6.40 -5.17
CA LEU A 67 -4.28 -5.31 -6.12
C LEU A 67 -5.75 -4.86 -6.21
N ASN A 68 -6.68 -5.70 -5.74
CA ASN A 68 -8.10 -5.42 -5.64
C ASN A 68 -8.56 -5.79 -4.22
N CYS A 69 -8.66 -4.80 -3.33
CA CYS A 69 -9.49 -4.93 -2.13
C CYS A 69 -10.89 -4.41 -2.48
#